data_AF-A0A1J5H1P7-F1
#
_entry.id   AF-A0A1J5H1P7-F1
#
_cell.length_a   1.000
_cell.length_b   1.000
_cell.length_c   1.000
_cell.angle_alpha   90.00
_cell.angle_beta   90.00
_cell.angle_gamma   90.00
#
_symmetry.space_group_name_H-M   'P 1'
#
loop_
_entity.id
_entity.type
_entity.pdbx_description
1 polymer ?
#
loop_
_entity_poly.entity_id
_entity_poly.type
_entity_poly.pdbx_seq_one_letter_code
_entity_poly.pdbx_strand_id
1 'polypeptide(L)' 'MKSGLITENPFLDMASEIKLLKNQCGEENNITPFTREERDLIIEAFAKHPQYRYYTAYVQFCFFTGCRPSEAIGL' A
#
# COMPACT_ATOMS: atom_id res chain seq x y z
N MET A 1 -18.17 -24.85 -0.05
CA MET A 1 -17.65 -26.23 0.08
C MET A 1 -18.33 -27.08 -1.00
N LYS A 2 -17.84 -27.03 -2.25
CA LYS A 2 -18.58 -27.56 -3.42
C LYS A 2 -18.00 -28.86 -4.00
N SER A 3 -16.81 -29.30 -3.57
CA SER A 3 -16.13 -30.50 -4.10
C SER A 3 -16.22 -31.75 -3.21
N GLY A 4 -16.77 -31.66 -1.99
CA GLY A 4 -16.96 -32.81 -1.09
C GLY A 4 -15.67 -33.47 -0.56
N LEU A 5 -14.50 -32.89 -0.82
CA LEU A 5 -13.19 -33.45 -0.44
C LEU A 5 -12.88 -33.37 1.06
N ILE A 6 -13.60 -32.52 1.79
CA ILE A 6 -13.53 -32.36 3.24
C ILE A 6 -14.96 -32.28 3.77
N THR A 7 -15.22 -32.92 4.91
CA THR A 7 -16.54 -33.00 5.54
C THR A 7 -16.84 -31.78 6.40
N GLU A 8 -15.82 -31.19 7.01
CA GLU A 8 -15.92 -30.02 7.88
C GLU A 8 -14.83 -28.99 7.54
N ASN A 9 -15.09 -27.72 7.84
CA ASN A 9 -14.12 -26.64 7.59
C ASN A 9 -13.19 -26.52 8.81
N PRO A 10 -11.91 -26.94 8.72
CA PRO A 10 -11.00 -26.88 9.86
C PRO A 10 -10.63 -25.43 10.24
N PHE A 11 -10.93 -24.46 9.38
CA PHE A 11 -10.66 -23.03 9.62
C PHE A 11 -11.82 -22.29 10.28
N LEU A 12 -12.92 -22.96 10.63
CA LEU A 12 -14.00 -22.35 11.39
C LEU A 12 -13.44 -21.87 12.74
N ASP A 13 -13.74 -20.63 13.12
CA ASP A 13 -13.37 -20.00 14.41
C ASP A 13 -11.85 -19.89 14.72
N MET A 14 -10.97 -20.40 13.86
CA MET A 14 -9.51 -20.28 14.02
C MET A 14 -9.05 -18.82 14.06
N ALA A 15 -9.67 -17.93 13.27
CA ALA A 15 -9.28 -16.53 13.19
C ALA A 15 -9.45 -15.80 14.53
N SER A 16 -10.43 -16.18 15.36
CA SER A 16 -10.64 -15.62 16.69
C SER A 16 -9.67 -16.14 17.75
N GLU A 17 -9.10 -17.33 17.55
CA GLU A 17 -8.13 -17.94 18.46
C GLU A 17 -6.69 -17.52 18.17
N ILE A 18 -6.41 -17.12 16.93
CA ILE A 18 -5.10 -16.62 16.53
C ILE A 18 -4.91 -15.22 17.11
N LYS A 19 -4.17 -15.15 18.22
CA LYS A 19 -3.62 -13.89 18.73
C LYS A 19 -2.55 -13.41 17.78
N LEU A 20 -2.90 -12.44 16.93
CA LEU A 20 -1.92 -11.70 16.15
C LEU A 20 -0.90 -11.05 17.11
N LEU A 21 0.37 -11.05 16.70
CA LEU A 21 1.41 -10.37 17.47
C LEU A 21 1.07 -8.88 17.54
N LYS A 22 1.45 -8.20 18.63
CA LYS A 22 1.05 -6.80 18.87
C LYS A 22 1.46 -5.83 17.75
N ASN A 23 2.53 -6.15 17.02
CA ASN A 23 3.01 -5.44 15.82
C ASN A 23 2.21 -5.74 14.53
N GLN A 24 1.35 -6.75 14.54
CA GLN A 24 0.42 -7.12 13.46
C GLN A 24 -1.02 -6.68 13.79
N CYS A 25 -1.34 -6.51 15.07
CA CYS A 25 -2.59 -5.90 15.54
C CYS A 25 -2.58 -4.37 15.38
N GLY A 26 -2.72 -3.88 14.15
CA GLY A 26 -3.26 -2.52 13.95
C GLY A 26 -2.28 -1.39 13.66
N GLU A 27 -1.00 -1.67 13.38
CA GLU A 27 -0.13 -0.64 12.78
C GLU A 27 -0.49 -0.33 11.32
N GLU A 28 -1.14 -1.28 10.63
CA GLU A 28 -1.61 -1.13 9.24
C GLU A 28 -2.66 -0.02 9.08
N ASN A 29 -3.31 0.39 10.17
CA ASN A 29 -4.39 1.39 10.18
C ASN A 29 -3.93 2.81 10.55
N ASN A 30 -2.67 2.99 10.96
CA ASN A 30 -2.10 4.32 11.27
C ASN A 30 -1.36 4.89 10.06
N ILE A 31 -2.01 4.87 8.89
CA ILE A 31 -1.47 5.56 7.72
C ILE A 31 -1.66 7.06 7.94
N THR A 32 -0.55 7.80 8.01
CA THR A 32 -0.56 9.27 8.03
C THR A 32 -0.37 9.77 6.60
N PRO A 33 -1.44 10.22 5.91
CA PRO A 33 -1.32 10.68 4.54
C PRO A 33 -0.60 12.03 4.48
N PHE A 34 0.14 12.26 3.40
CA PHE A 34 0.72 13.56 3.13
C PHE A 34 -0.37 14.61 2.90
N THR A 35 -0.13 15.84 3.39
CA THR A 35 -0.96 16.99 3.01
C THR A 35 -0.69 17.38 1.56
N ARG A 36 -1.51 18.30 1.04
CA ARG A 36 -1.34 18.81 -0.33
C ARG A 36 -0.02 19.58 -0.47
N GLU A 37 0.32 20.34 0.56
CA GLU A 37 1.54 21.13 0.64
C GLU A 37 2.77 20.20 0.69
N GLU A 38 2.71 19.13 1.48
CA GLU A 38 3.77 18.12 1.54
C GLU A 38 3.95 17.40 0.20
N ARG A 39 2.85 17.00 -0.45
CA ARG A 39 2.89 16.44 -1.81
C ARG A 39 3.61 17.37 -2.78
N ASP A 40 3.23 18.64 -2.80
CA ASP A 40 3.77 19.62 -3.75
C ASP A 40 5.27 19.85 -3.49
N LEU A 41 5.68 19.91 -2.22
CA LEU A 41 7.09 19.99 -1.83
C LEU A 41 7.88 18.74 -2.25
N ILE A 42 7.31 17.54 -2.11
CA ILE A 42 7.95 16.29 -2.54
C ILE A 42 8.17 16.30 -4.05
N ILE A 43 7.15 16.65 -4.85
CA ILE A 43 7.25 16.68 -6.31
C ILE A 43 8.32 17.69 -6.76
N GLU A 44 8.33 18.88 -6.14
CA GLU A 44 9.31 19.93 -6.44
C GLU A 44 10.74 19.52 -6.05
N ALA A 45 10.90 18.83 -4.92
CA ALA A 45 12.20 18.30 -4.49
C ALA A 45 12.75 17.30 -5.51
N PHE A 46 11.92 16.41 -6.05
CA PHE A 46 12.32 15.51 -7.14
C PHE A 46 12.73 16.30 -8.38
N ALA A 47 11.94 17.29 -8.81
CA ALA A 47 12.22 18.10 -10.01
C ALA A 47 13.58 18.81 -9.95
N LYS A 48 14.00 19.26 -8.77
CA LYS A 48 15.28 19.94 -8.53
C LYS A 48 16.44 18.99 -8.21
N HIS A 49 16.19 17.70 -7.95
CA HIS A 49 17.23 16.78 -7.51
C HIS A 49 18.21 16.44 -8.65
N PRO A 50 19.53 16.60 -8.46
CA PRO A 50 20.51 16.41 -9.53
C PRO A 50 20.50 14.99 -10.11
N GLN A 51 20.22 13.99 -9.27
CA GLN A 51 20.23 12.57 -9.65
C GLN A 51 18.83 11.97 -9.86
N TYR A 52 17.75 12.56 -9.35
CA TYR A 52 16.44 11.88 -9.30
C TYR A 52 15.33 12.62 -10.05
N ARG A 53 15.63 13.74 -10.71
CA ARG A 53 14.67 14.50 -11.52
C ARG A 53 13.95 13.71 -12.61
N TYR A 54 14.51 12.61 -13.10
CA TYR A 54 13.82 11.77 -14.08
C TYR A 54 12.63 10.99 -13.49
N TYR A 55 12.54 10.86 -12.16
CA TYR A 55 11.39 10.27 -11.48
C TYR A 55 10.25 11.27 -11.22
N THR A 56 10.42 12.56 -11.49
CA THR A 56 9.41 13.58 -11.19
C THR A 56 8.05 13.24 -11.79
N ALA A 57 8.00 12.85 -13.06
CA ALA A 57 6.76 12.47 -13.73
C ALA A 57 6.10 11.23 -13.08
N TYR A 58 6.90 10.25 -12.69
CA TYR A 58 6.42 9.04 -12.00
C TYR A 58 5.83 9.36 -10.63
N VAL A 59 6.55 10.12 -9.80
CA VAL A 59 6.08 10.52 -8.46
C VAL A 59 4.80 11.36 -8.57
N GLN A 60 4.78 12.32 -9.50
CA GLN A 60 3.61 13.14 -9.79
C GLN A 60 2.41 12.28 -10.22
N PHE A 61 2.63 11.30 -11.12
CA PHE A 61 1.59 10.38 -11.57
C PHE A 61 1.00 9.56 -10.42
N CYS A 62 1.84 8.99 -9.54
CA CYS A 62 1.38 8.24 -8.37
C CYS A 62 0.49 9.09 -7.46
N PHE A 63 0.86 10.34 -7.18
CA PHE A 63 0.07 11.23 -6.33
C PHE A 63 -1.28 11.63 -6.94
N PHE A 64 -1.38 11.76 -8.26
CA PHE A 64 -2.63 12.20 -8.90
C PHE A 64 -3.57 11.07 -9.31
N THR A 65 -3.05 9.86 -9.52
CA THR A 65 -3.85 8.72 -9.97
C THR A 65 -4.22 7.75 -8.84
N GLY A 66 -3.39 7.68 -7.79
CA GLY A 66 -3.54 6.65 -6.76
C GLY A 66 -3.25 5.23 -7.27
N CYS A 67 -2.68 5.08 -8.46
CA CYS A 67 -2.25 3.79 -9.00
C CYS A 67 -1.24 3.12 -8.06
N ARG A 68 -1.34 1.80 -7.93
CA ARG A 68 -0.32 1.01 -7.25
C ARG A 68 1.00 1.13 -8.03
N PRO A 69 2.17 1.12 -7.38
CA PRO A 69 3.46 1.18 -8.08
C PRO A 69 3.60 0.16 -9.21
N SER A 70 3.08 -1.06 -9.02
CA SER A 70 3.08 -2.11 -10.04
C SER A 70 2.23 -1.78 -11.28
N GLU A 71 1.15 -1.00 -11.11
CA GLU A 71 0.31 -0.55 -12.22
C GLU A 71 1.00 0.57 -13.00
N ALA A 72 1.62 1.52 -12.28
CA ALA A 72 2.32 2.65 -12.89
C ALA A 72 3.57 2.21 -13.69
N ILE A 73 4.29 1.18 -13.25
CA ILE A 73 5.47 0.64 -13.95
C ILE A 73 5.08 -0.23 -15.16
N GLY A 74 3.86 -0.77 -15.16
CA GLY A 74 3.36 -1.62 -16.25
C GLY A 74 2.80 -0.86 -17.47
N LEU A 75 2.81 0.48 -17.44
CA LEU A 75 2.36 1.38 -18.51
C LEU A 75 3.49 1.67 -19.51
#